data_AF-A0AAV5B4K6-F1
#
_entry.id   AF-A0AAV5B4K6-F1
#
_cell.length_a   1.000
_cell.length_b   1.000
_cell.length_c   1.000
_cell.angle_alpha   90.00
_cell.angle_beta   90.00
_cell.angle_gamma   90.00
#
_symmetry.space_group_name_H-M   'P 1'
#
loop_
_entity.id
_entity.type
_entity.pdbx_description
1 polymer ?
#
loop_
_entity_poly.entity_id
_entity_poly.type
_entity_poly.pdbx_seq_one_letter_code
_entity_poly.pdbx_strand_id
1 'polypeptide(L)'
;MSGSNRRSNSSASSRRRTDRPARGRRQAPAPRPTRRLAAAGSARETKSVGRLSVAGLGLTDHKRRPWPAALKWAVAALVAVGLVVGALFAASLTPVFTATSIEAEPSDHLTAENIIKLAAVPDGATLLNVDTGAIAERLAKNPWVADVSVRREYPDRLRITVTERDILAIVVVSSGNVAWYLSSDGTWVEPAKLAGGSDSLADQALALARQEGCLLIRDVPGTVSPKAGAKTTDAPILGVIDYQKGFTKGLADQVVSYSASSEEAISCVLESGIEVSLGDPSQISSKEAVVNELMAQHPNQLTYINVRNPAKPSFRRVSSNSVAQGSGVQAPAADGGGGDPQAQGDSSQGSGDGTRTGDGDQSADGSLPTQDG
;
A
#
# COMPACT_ATOMS: atom_id res chain seq x y z
N MET A 1 63.34 0.16 -5.59
CA MET A 1 64.10 1.09 -4.72
C MET A 1 63.13 1.89 -3.87
N SER A 2 63.43 1.96 -2.55
CA SER A 2 62.96 2.89 -1.50
C SER A 2 61.46 3.14 -1.34
N GLY A 3 60.80 2.83 -0.21
CA GLY A 3 61.18 3.17 1.18
C GLY A 3 60.72 4.61 1.46
N SER A 4 60.00 4.98 2.53
CA SER A 4 59.86 4.38 3.86
C SER A 4 58.97 5.27 4.76
N ASN A 5 58.29 4.66 5.75
CA ASN A 5 58.16 5.10 7.17
C ASN A 5 57.44 6.43 7.54
N ARG A 6 56.78 6.65 8.69
CA ARG A 6 56.48 5.88 9.93
C ARG A 6 55.61 6.74 10.88
N ARG A 7 55.09 6.08 11.94
CA ARG A 7 54.66 6.54 13.29
C ARG A 7 53.22 7.05 13.41
N SER A 8 52.29 6.42 14.15
CA SER A 8 52.24 6.00 15.58
C SER A 8 52.29 7.19 16.56
N ASN A 9 51.27 7.42 17.40
CA ASN A 9 51.15 6.75 18.72
C ASN A 9 50.01 7.36 19.59
N SER A 10 49.41 6.52 20.45
CA SER A 10 48.97 6.76 21.86
C SER A 10 47.90 7.81 22.19
N SER A 11 47.06 7.74 23.23
CA SER A 11 46.48 6.72 24.14
C SER A 11 45.93 7.50 25.35
N ALA A 12 44.81 7.05 25.94
CA ALA A 12 44.42 7.23 27.35
C ALA A 12 44.06 8.67 27.81
N SER A 13 43.24 8.97 28.83
CA SER A 13 42.29 8.27 29.72
C SER A 13 41.80 9.31 30.76
N SER A 14 40.76 8.97 31.54
CA SER A 14 40.49 9.47 32.93
C SER A 14 39.94 10.91 33.10
N ARG A 15 38.66 11.09 33.49
CA ARG A 15 38.05 11.08 34.86
C ARG A 15 38.06 12.44 35.62
N ARG A 16 36.88 12.71 36.21
CA ARG A 16 36.57 13.39 37.50
C ARG A 16 36.56 14.93 37.60
N ARG A 17 35.33 15.42 37.84
CA ARG A 17 34.77 16.02 39.09
C ARG A 17 35.51 17.17 39.82
N THR A 18 34.64 18.11 40.24
CA THR A 18 34.57 18.92 41.48
C THR A 18 35.28 20.27 41.60
N ASP A 19 34.42 21.23 42.00
CA ASP A 19 34.58 22.30 43.00
C ASP A 19 35.12 23.70 42.64
N ARG A 20 34.20 24.66 42.91
CA ARG A 20 34.28 26.11 43.22
C ARG A 20 35.35 26.37 44.32
N PRO A 21 35.98 27.58 44.53
CA PRO A 21 35.26 28.86 44.71
C PRO A 21 35.98 30.24 44.53
N ALA A 22 35.17 31.29 44.73
CA ALA A 22 35.42 32.56 45.46
C ALA A 22 36.03 33.84 44.81
N ARG A 23 35.31 34.94 45.08
CA ARG A 23 35.71 36.32 45.48
C ARG A 23 36.31 37.32 44.48
N GLY A 24 35.62 38.46 44.38
CA GLY A 24 36.15 39.80 44.11
C GLY A 24 35.23 40.86 44.72
N ARG A 25 35.78 41.88 45.39
CA ARG A 25 35.12 42.77 46.39
C ARG A 25 35.30 44.24 45.98
N ARG A 26 34.42 45.13 46.50
CA ARG A 26 34.59 46.58 46.80
C ARG A 26 34.42 47.59 45.63
N GLN A 27 33.90 48.83 45.76
CA GLN A 27 33.67 49.75 46.90
C GLN A 27 32.67 50.89 46.52
N ALA A 28 32.03 51.53 47.53
CA ALA A 28 31.13 52.72 47.50
C ALA A 28 31.93 54.07 47.46
N PRO A 29 31.43 55.35 47.64
CA PRO A 29 30.38 55.86 48.58
C PRO A 29 29.57 57.21 48.34
N ALA A 30 28.46 57.39 49.09
CA ALA A 30 27.95 58.59 49.85
C ALA A 30 27.38 59.90 49.16
N PRO A 31 26.84 60.94 49.89
CA PRO A 31 25.59 61.02 50.75
C PRO A 31 24.79 62.39 50.74
N ARG A 32 23.74 62.51 51.63
CA ARG A 32 23.14 63.69 52.39
C ARG A 32 21.79 64.34 51.91
N PRO A 33 21.03 65.14 52.74
CA PRO A 33 20.67 65.01 54.20
C PRO A 33 19.29 65.61 54.68
N THR A 34 19.06 65.52 56.02
CA THR A 34 18.29 66.40 56.99
C THR A 34 16.75 66.31 57.15
N ARG A 35 16.08 66.52 58.31
CA ARG A 35 16.40 66.67 59.78
C ARG A 35 15.10 67.01 60.57
N ARG A 36 14.90 66.42 61.77
CA ARG A 36 14.45 66.96 63.12
C ARG A 36 13.36 66.05 63.73
N LEU A 37 13.46 65.43 64.93
CA LEU A 37 13.78 65.78 66.33
C LEU A 37 12.72 66.55 67.14
N ALA A 38 12.39 65.96 68.32
CA ALA A 38 11.76 66.47 69.56
C ALA A 38 10.34 65.88 69.81
N ALA A 39 9.93 65.45 71.02
CA ALA A 39 10.52 65.52 72.36
C ALA A 39 9.93 64.41 73.28
N ALA A 40 10.64 64.16 74.38
CA ALA A 40 10.33 63.22 75.45
C ALA A 40 9.26 63.72 76.43
N GLY A 41 8.63 62.77 77.16
CA GLY A 41 7.79 63.05 78.33
C GLY A 41 7.50 61.78 79.12
N SER A 42 8.26 61.57 80.19
CA SER A 42 8.14 60.49 81.18
C SER A 42 7.01 60.79 82.16
N ALA A 43 6.23 59.76 82.56
CA ALA A 43 5.65 59.67 83.89
C ALA A 43 5.37 58.21 84.26
N ARG A 44 5.74 57.85 85.48
CA ARG A 44 5.80 56.53 86.11
C ARG A 44 5.00 56.63 87.40
N GLU A 45 4.08 55.71 87.68
CA GLU A 45 3.50 55.36 89.01
C GLU A 45 2.28 54.44 88.77
N THR A 46 1.86 53.47 89.57
CA THR A 46 2.39 52.71 90.72
C THR A 46 1.47 51.49 90.89
N LYS A 47 1.96 50.49 91.62
CA LYS A 47 1.26 49.26 92.03
C LYS A 47 -0.10 49.51 92.69
N SER A 48 -1.06 48.60 92.45
CA SER A 48 -1.95 48.13 93.50
C SER A 48 -2.20 46.64 93.39
N VAL A 49 -1.87 45.94 94.47
CA VAL A 49 -2.17 44.54 94.75
C VAL A 49 -3.62 44.45 95.20
N GLY A 50 -4.35 43.42 94.77
CA GLY A 50 -5.53 42.94 95.50
C GLY A 50 -6.64 42.40 94.61
N ARG A 51 -6.71 41.07 94.48
CA ARG A 51 -7.66 40.21 95.20
C ARG A 51 -7.77 38.85 94.50
N LEU A 52 -7.51 37.80 95.27
CA LEU A 52 -7.95 36.44 94.98
C LEU A 52 -9.48 36.43 94.92
N SER A 53 -10.04 35.89 93.85
CA SER A 53 -11.41 35.38 93.82
C SER A 53 -11.37 33.98 93.20
N VAL A 54 -11.66 33.00 94.06
CA VAL A 54 -11.99 31.63 93.69
C VAL A 54 -13.47 31.62 93.38
N ALA A 55 -13.85 31.29 92.14
CA ALA A 55 -15.09 30.57 91.81
C ALA A 55 -15.19 30.40 90.29
N GLY A 56 -15.53 29.19 89.85
CA GLY A 56 -16.19 28.99 88.56
C GLY A 56 -15.58 27.87 87.73
N LEU A 57 -16.14 26.66 87.90
CA LEU A 57 -16.20 25.68 86.82
C LEU A 57 -16.73 26.37 85.56
N GLY A 58 -15.86 26.56 84.57
CA GLY A 58 -16.21 27.04 83.24
C GLY A 58 -15.81 26.00 82.21
N LEU A 59 -16.80 25.23 81.77
CA LEU A 59 -16.71 24.27 80.67
C LEU A 59 -16.05 24.93 79.46
N THR A 60 -15.11 24.21 78.84
CA THR A 60 -14.41 24.60 77.63
C THR A 60 -15.38 24.88 76.50
N ASP A 61 -15.53 26.16 76.17
CA ASP A 61 -16.26 26.61 75.00
C ASP A 61 -15.34 26.48 73.78
N HIS A 62 -15.45 25.36 73.05
CA HIS A 62 -14.75 25.14 71.79
C HIS A 62 -15.33 26.08 70.72
N LYS A 63 -14.85 27.32 70.74
CA LYS A 63 -15.18 28.37 69.78
C LYS A 63 -14.95 27.85 68.36
N ARG A 64 -16.03 27.54 67.65
CA ARG A 64 -16.02 27.13 66.24
C ARG A 64 -15.29 28.19 65.43
N ARG A 65 -14.03 27.92 65.09
CA ARG A 65 -13.16 28.82 64.34
C ARG A 65 -13.75 28.94 62.93
N PRO A 66 -14.28 30.11 62.51
CA PRO A 66 -14.81 30.24 61.16
C PRO A 66 -13.66 30.05 60.19
N TRP A 67 -13.85 29.19 59.18
CA TRP A 67 -12.85 28.98 58.14
C TRP A 67 -12.39 30.32 57.56
N PRO A 68 -11.07 30.51 57.33
CA PRO A 68 -10.56 31.74 56.74
C PRO A 68 -11.23 31.93 55.38
N ALA A 69 -11.62 33.16 55.05
CA ALA A 69 -12.36 33.46 53.82
C ALA A 69 -11.68 32.88 52.56
N ALA A 70 -10.35 32.84 52.54
CA ALA A 70 -9.56 32.22 51.48
C ALA A 70 -9.89 30.73 51.24
N LEU A 71 -10.13 29.94 52.29
CA LEU A 71 -10.48 28.53 52.17
C LEU A 71 -11.91 28.35 51.63
N LYS A 72 -12.82 29.26 51.98
CA LYS A 72 -14.20 29.27 51.45
C LYS A 72 -14.19 29.58 49.95
N TRP A 73 -13.40 30.56 49.51
CA TRP A 73 -13.24 30.90 48.10
C TRP A 73 -12.52 29.80 47.31
N ALA A 74 -11.53 29.12 47.91
CA ALA A 74 -10.86 27.99 47.28
C ALA A 74 -11.81 26.80 47.05
N VAL A 75 -12.67 26.49 48.04
CA VAL A 75 -13.69 25.44 47.88
C VAL A 75 -14.76 25.85 46.86
N ALA A 76 -15.20 27.10 46.87
CA ALA A 76 -16.15 27.61 45.88
C ALA A 76 -15.58 27.53 44.45
N ALA A 77 -14.30 27.88 44.25
CA ALA A 77 -13.62 27.76 42.97
C ALA A 77 -13.49 26.29 42.53
N LEU A 78 -13.15 25.37 43.44
CA LEU A 78 -13.03 23.95 43.14
C LEU A 78 -14.39 23.31 42.77
N VAL A 79 -15.46 23.70 43.46
CA VAL A 79 -16.84 23.29 43.11
C VAL A 79 -17.27 23.88 41.77
N ALA A 80 -16.94 25.14 41.48
CA ALA A 80 -17.22 25.74 40.18
C ALA A 80 -16.48 25.02 39.04
N VAL A 81 -15.20 24.70 39.23
CA VAL A 81 -14.43 23.90 38.27
C VAL A 81 -15.03 22.50 38.13
N GLY A 82 -15.40 21.85 39.23
CA GLY A 82 -16.07 20.55 39.21
C GLY A 82 -17.42 20.56 38.47
N LEU A 83 -18.21 21.63 38.64
CA LEU A 83 -19.47 21.83 37.91
C LEU A 83 -19.24 22.08 36.42
N VAL A 84 -18.21 22.85 36.05
CA VAL A 84 -17.86 23.06 34.65
C VAL A 84 -17.39 21.76 34.00
N VAL A 85 -16.50 21.02 34.67
CA VAL A 85 -16.03 19.70 34.19
C VAL A 85 -17.18 18.71 34.12
N GLY A 86 -18.05 18.67 35.14
CA GLY A 86 -19.24 17.81 35.16
C GLY A 86 -20.27 18.19 34.11
N ALA A 87 -20.46 19.48 33.82
CA ALA A 87 -21.35 19.96 32.77
C ALA A 87 -20.79 19.65 31.38
N LEU A 88 -19.48 19.79 31.15
CA LEU A 88 -18.82 19.36 29.92
C LEU A 88 -18.91 17.83 29.72
N PHE A 89 -18.76 17.06 30.81
CA PHE A 89 -18.94 15.62 30.78
C PHE A 89 -20.40 15.22 30.50
N ALA A 90 -21.37 15.87 31.14
CA ALA A 90 -22.79 15.64 30.86
C ALA A 90 -23.19 16.08 29.44
N ALA A 91 -22.63 17.19 28.94
CA ALA A 91 -22.79 17.62 27.55
C ALA A 91 -22.21 16.60 26.56
N SER A 92 -21.10 15.92 26.90
CA SER A 92 -20.53 14.83 26.09
C SER A 92 -21.41 13.58 26.04
N LEU A 93 -22.30 13.41 27.01
CA LEU A 93 -23.32 12.34 27.10
C LEU A 93 -24.68 12.78 26.52
N THR A 94 -24.83 14.03 26.10
CA THR A 94 -26.11 14.55 25.60
C THR A 94 -26.29 14.16 24.12
N PRO A 95 -27.46 13.62 23.71
CA PRO A 95 -27.72 13.05 22.38
C PRO A 95 -27.74 14.05 21.21
N VAL A 96 -27.20 15.26 21.39
CA VAL A 96 -27.10 16.29 20.34
C VAL A 96 -25.90 16.02 19.40
N PHE A 97 -24.93 15.20 19.84
CA PHE A 97 -23.70 14.89 19.10
C PHE A 97 -23.59 13.42 18.66
N THR A 98 -24.69 12.67 18.67
CA THR A 98 -24.67 11.28 18.18
C THR A 98 -24.32 11.27 16.70
N ALA A 99 -23.40 10.39 16.29
CA ALA A 99 -23.07 10.19 14.88
C ALA A 99 -24.23 9.45 14.19
N THR A 100 -25.32 10.16 13.92
CA THR A 100 -26.56 9.59 13.39
C THR A 100 -26.54 9.50 11.86
N SER A 101 -25.66 10.26 11.20
CA SER A 101 -25.51 10.26 9.75
C SER A 101 -24.05 10.03 9.35
N ILE A 102 -23.78 8.85 8.79
CA ILE A 102 -22.51 8.50 8.17
C ILE A 102 -22.69 8.69 6.67
N GLU A 103 -22.06 9.73 6.12
CA GLU A 103 -22.03 9.95 4.68
C GLU A 103 -20.72 9.35 4.14
N ALA A 104 -20.85 8.28 3.35
CA ALA A 104 -19.76 7.67 2.63
C ALA A 104 -19.94 7.97 1.14
N GLU A 105 -18.91 8.54 0.52
CA GLU A 105 -18.90 8.78 -0.92
C GLU A 105 -18.66 7.44 -1.63
N PRO A 106 -19.62 6.94 -2.45
CA PRO A 106 -19.46 5.69 -3.16
C PRO A 106 -18.44 5.85 -4.29
N SER A 107 -17.73 4.78 -4.59
CA SER A 107 -16.76 4.67 -5.68
C SER A 107 -17.01 3.37 -6.48
N ASP A 108 -16.24 3.15 -7.54
CA ASP A 108 -16.50 2.09 -8.53
C ASP A 108 -16.45 0.68 -7.92
N HIS A 109 -15.53 0.46 -6.97
CA HIS A 109 -15.37 -0.83 -6.28
C HIS A 109 -15.90 -0.82 -4.84
N LEU A 110 -16.11 0.35 -4.23
CA LEU A 110 -16.60 0.49 -2.85
C LEU A 110 -17.93 1.25 -2.79
N THR A 111 -19.02 0.51 -2.57
CA THR A 111 -20.33 1.13 -2.31
C THR A 111 -20.36 1.77 -0.92
N ALA A 112 -21.24 2.76 -0.75
CA ALA A 112 -21.43 3.44 0.54
C ALA A 112 -21.78 2.45 1.67
N GLU A 113 -22.58 1.41 1.39
CA GLU A 113 -22.92 0.39 2.39
C GLU A 113 -21.69 -0.44 2.79
N ASN A 114 -20.83 -0.76 1.84
CA ASN A 114 -19.59 -1.50 2.12
C ASN A 114 -18.64 -0.65 2.97
N ILE A 115 -18.51 0.64 2.66
CA ILE A 115 -17.70 1.58 3.44
C ILE A 115 -18.24 1.69 4.88
N ILE A 116 -19.55 1.83 5.06
CA ILE A 116 -20.18 1.92 6.39
C ILE A 116 -19.95 0.62 7.19
N LYS A 117 -20.12 -0.55 6.54
CA LYS A 117 -19.87 -1.85 7.17
C LYS A 117 -18.41 -2.01 7.58
N LEU A 118 -17.47 -1.61 6.73
CA LEU A 118 -16.02 -1.68 7.01
C LEU A 118 -15.58 -0.68 8.09
N ALA A 119 -16.19 0.51 8.12
CA ALA A 119 -15.93 1.51 9.16
C ALA A 119 -16.28 0.97 10.56
N ALA A 120 -17.31 0.12 10.65
CA ALA A 120 -17.76 -0.55 11.86
C ALA A 120 -17.90 0.43 13.04
N VAL A 121 -18.60 1.54 12.80
CA VAL A 121 -18.83 2.56 13.83
C VAL A 121 -19.77 1.97 14.89
N PRO A 122 -19.40 1.97 16.18
CA PRO A 122 -20.27 1.42 17.23
C PRO A 122 -21.58 2.18 17.33
N ASP A 123 -22.69 1.45 17.51
CA ASP A 123 -24.00 2.05 17.76
C ASP A 123 -23.96 2.94 19.01
N GLY A 124 -24.47 4.17 18.89
CA GLY A 124 -24.46 5.15 19.99
C GLY A 124 -23.14 5.89 20.18
N ALA A 125 -22.17 5.77 19.28
CA ALA A 125 -20.96 6.59 19.31
C ALA A 125 -21.28 8.08 19.10
N THR A 126 -20.74 8.93 19.98
CA THR A 126 -20.80 10.39 19.87
C THR A 126 -19.64 10.90 19.01
N LEU A 127 -19.82 11.97 18.22
CA LEU A 127 -18.73 12.60 17.46
C LEU A 127 -17.54 13.01 18.34
N LEU A 128 -17.76 13.27 19.63
CA LEU A 128 -16.71 13.59 20.59
C LEU A 128 -15.86 12.40 21.02
N ASN A 129 -16.42 11.17 20.97
CA ASN A 129 -15.77 9.95 21.45
C ASN A 129 -15.44 8.95 20.32
N VAL A 130 -15.94 9.19 19.11
CA VAL A 130 -15.64 8.33 17.96
C VAL A 130 -14.16 8.42 17.63
N ASP A 131 -13.51 7.27 17.50
CA ASP A 131 -12.10 7.20 17.08
C ASP A 131 -12.02 7.18 15.55
N THR A 132 -11.76 8.36 14.97
CA THR A 132 -11.58 8.52 13.53
C THR A 132 -10.32 7.85 13.01
N GLY A 133 -9.28 7.72 13.83
CA GLY A 133 -8.05 7.04 13.46
C GLY A 133 -8.28 5.54 13.32
N ALA A 134 -8.93 4.92 14.31
CA ALA A 134 -9.29 3.50 14.25
C ALA A 134 -10.23 3.18 13.08
N ILE A 135 -11.16 4.07 12.73
CA ILE A 135 -12.03 3.92 11.56
C ILE A 135 -11.20 3.97 10.27
N ALA A 136 -10.32 4.97 10.13
CA ALA A 136 -9.44 5.09 8.98
C ALA A 136 -8.53 3.85 8.82
N GLU A 137 -7.95 3.34 9.91
CA GLU A 137 -7.13 2.12 9.91
C GLU A 137 -7.91 0.87 9.49
N ARG A 138 -9.19 0.75 9.86
CA ARG A 138 -10.04 -0.38 9.42
C ARG A 138 -10.33 -0.30 7.93
N LEU A 139 -10.67 0.88 7.44
CA LEU A 139 -10.94 1.11 6.02
C LEU A 139 -9.69 0.91 5.17
N ALA A 140 -8.52 1.37 5.63
CA ALA A 140 -7.24 1.19 4.96
C ALA A 140 -6.77 -0.28 4.87
N LYS A 141 -7.38 -1.22 5.60
CA LYS A 141 -7.12 -2.65 5.42
C LYS A 141 -7.72 -3.20 4.12
N ASN A 142 -8.67 -2.49 3.51
CA ASN A 142 -9.19 -2.87 2.21
C ASN A 142 -8.15 -2.55 1.13
N PRO A 143 -7.71 -3.53 0.31
CA PRO A 143 -6.69 -3.32 -0.71
C PRO A 143 -7.01 -2.26 -1.77
N TRP A 144 -8.30 -2.03 -2.04
CA TRP A 144 -8.77 -1.02 -3.01
C TRP A 144 -8.59 0.42 -2.51
N VAL A 145 -8.36 0.62 -1.22
CA VAL A 145 -8.27 1.94 -0.61
C VAL A 145 -6.84 2.46 -0.68
N ALA A 146 -6.65 3.64 -1.27
CA ALA A 146 -5.39 4.37 -1.25
C ALA A 146 -5.28 5.30 -0.04
N ASP A 147 -6.36 6.05 0.25
CA ASP A 147 -6.41 6.99 1.36
C ASP A 147 -7.82 7.08 1.96
N VAL A 148 -7.91 7.46 3.23
CA VAL A 148 -9.18 7.62 3.96
C VAL A 148 -9.16 8.92 4.75
N SER A 149 -10.09 9.81 4.43
CA SER A 149 -10.33 11.04 5.21
C SER A 149 -11.63 10.90 5.99
N VAL A 150 -11.51 10.79 7.32
CA VAL A 150 -12.65 10.79 8.23
C VAL A 150 -12.74 12.15 8.93
N ARG A 151 -13.81 12.89 8.68
CA ARG A 151 -14.05 14.22 9.25
C ARG A 151 -15.33 14.25 10.07
N ARG A 152 -15.26 14.96 11.20
CA ARG A 152 -16.41 15.23 12.07
C ARG A 152 -17.05 16.53 11.60
N GLU A 153 -18.28 16.44 11.12
CA GLU A 153 -19.12 17.58 10.75
C GLU A 153 -20.16 17.79 11.83
N TYR A 154 -19.85 18.71 12.75
CA TYR A 154 -20.76 19.02 13.85
C TYR A 154 -22.07 19.64 13.32
N PRO A 155 -23.22 19.34 13.96
CA PRO A 155 -23.35 18.66 15.25
C PRO A 155 -23.41 17.12 15.19
N ASP A 156 -23.77 16.48 14.08
CA ASP A 156 -24.24 15.08 14.05
C ASP A 156 -23.69 14.20 12.92
N ARG A 157 -22.86 14.75 12.01
CA ARG A 157 -22.38 14.05 10.82
C ARG A 157 -20.94 13.58 10.95
N LEU A 158 -20.70 12.37 10.45
CA LEU A 158 -19.36 11.84 10.20
C LEU A 158 -19.19 11.65 8.69
N ARG A 159 -18.40 12.52 8.06
CA ARG A 159 -18.08 12.41 6.63
C ARG A 159 -16.88 11.47 6.47
N ILE A 160 -17.07 10.41 5.70
CA ILE A 160 -16.03 9.45 5.33
C ILE A 160 -15.81 9.56 3.83
N THR A 161 -14.66 10.10 3.44
CA THR A 161 -14.22 10.13 2.05
C THR A 161 -13.15 9.07 1.87
N VAL A 162 -13.40 8.13 0.96
CA VAL A 162 -12.46 7.07 0.60
C VAL A 162 -11.92 7.36 -0.79
N THR A 163 -10.60 7.41 -0.91
CA THR A 163 -9.93 7.54 -2.21
C THR A 163 -9.53 6.15 -2.67
N GLU A 164 -10.07 5.71 -3.80
CA GLU A 164 -9.67 4.44 -4.42
C GLU A 164 -8.25 4.50 -4.97
N ARG A 165 -7.66 3.33 -5.09
CA ARG A 165 -6.30 3.15 -5.56
C ARG A 165 -6.25 3.07 -7.08
N ASP A 166 -5.40 3.90 -7.68
CA ASP A 166 -5.18 3.90 -9.12
C ASP A 166 -4.58 2.56 -9.58
N ILE A 167 -5.33 1.83 -10.39
CA ILE A 167 -4.89 0.57 -10.98
C ILE A 167 -3.99 0.85 -12.17
N LEU A 168 -2.78 0.25 -12.13
CA LEU A 168 -1.81 0.35 -13.22
C LEU A 168 -1.99 -0.78 -14.22
N ALA A 169 -2.14 -2.00 -13.70
CA ALA A 169 -2.10 -3.18 -14.53
C ALA A 169 -2.85 -4.37 -13.93
N ILE A 170 -3.25 -5.29 -14.81
CA ILE A 170 -3.63 -6.66 -14.48
C ILE A 170 -2.41 -7.55 -14.74
N VAL A 171 -2.05 -8.38 -13.77
CA VAL A 171 -0.84 -9.21 -13.82
C VAL A 171 -1.21 -10.68 -13.86
N VAL A 172 -0.70 -11.40 -14.85
CA VAL A 172 -0.82 -12.85 -14.99
C VAL A 172 0.47 -13.50 -14.51
N VAL A 173 0.39 -14.21 -13.38
CA VAL A 173 1.53 -14.91 -12.77
C VAL A 173 1.59 -16.34 -13.29
N SER A 174 2.76 -16.77 -13.76
CA SER A 174 2.91 -18.10 -14.40
C SER A 174 2.68 -19.28 -13.45
N SER A 175 2.82 -19.09 -12.14
CA SER A 175 2.57 -20.13 -11.13
C SER A 175 1.09 -20.33 -10.80
N GLY A 176 0.20 -19.43 -11.24
CA GLY A 176 -1.22 -19.46 -10.91
C GLY A 176 -2.10 -19.34 -12.14
N ASN A 177 -3.30 -19.93 -12.07
CA ASN A 177 -4.33 -19.70 -13.09
C ASN A 177 -5.22 -18.50 -12.75
N VAL A 178 -4.60 -17.44 -12.22
CA VAL A 178 -5.30 -16.27 -11.65
C VAL A 178 -4.55 -15.01 -12.04
N ALA A 179 -5.29 -14.00 -12.48
CA ALA A 179 -4.78 -12.66 -12.71
C ALA A 179 -5.00 -11.79 -11.47
N TRP A 180 -4.15 -10.81 -11.22
CA TRP A 180 -4.21 -9.92 -10.07
C TRP A 180 -4.17 -8.45 -10.48
N TYR A 181 -4.93 -7.61 -9.79
CA TYR A 181 -4.80 -6.17 -9.95
C TYR A 181 -3.55 -5.65 -9.23
N LEU A 182 -2.79 -4.82 -9.94
CA LEU A 182 -1.62 -4.13 -9.46
C LEU A 182 -1.83 -2.63 -9.62
N SER A 183 -1.61 -1.91 -8.53
CA SER A 183 -1.71 -0.45 -8.50
C SER A 183 -0.44 0.27 -8.94
N SER A 184 -0.57 1.55 -9.27
CA SER A 184 0.54 2.43 -9.69
C SER A 184 1.63 2.62 -8.63
N ASP A 185 1.30 2.41 -7.35
CA ASP A 185 2.23 2.46 -6.22
C ASP A 185 2.88 1.11 -5.89
N GLY A 186 2.62 0.09 -6.72
CA GLY A 186 3.16 -1.26 -6.60
C GLY A 186 2.45 -2.16 -5.60
N THR A 187 1.26 -1.78 -5.11
CA THR A 187 0.47 -2.60 -4.18
C THR A 187 -0.42 -3.57 -4.93
N TRP A 188 -0.41 -4.84 -4.51
CA TRP A 188 -1.34 -5.87 -4.98
C TRP A 188 -2.72 -5.64 -4.37
N VAL A 189 -3.76 -5.63 -5.20
CA VAL A 189 -5.12 -5.31 -4.75
C VAL A 189 -5.91 -6.58 -4.49
N GLU A 190 -6.54 -7.15 -5.51
CA GLU A 190 -7.29 -8.41 -5.43
C GLU A 190 -7.10 -9.25 -6.69
N PRO A 191 -7.45 -10.55 -6.65
CA PRO A 191 -7.57 -11.37 -7.84
C PRO A 191 -8.62 -10.81 -8.81
N ALA A 192 -8.23 -10.59 -10.06
CA ALA A 192 -9.14 -10.17 -11.10
C ALA A 192 -10.11 -11.30 -11.47
N LYS A 193 -11.39 -10.94 -11.60
CA LYS A 193 -12.45 -11.86 -12.02
C LYS A 193 -12.49 -11.90 -13.54
N LEU A 194 -11.92 -12.94 -14.12
CA LEU A 194 -11.90 -13.13 -15.56
C LEU A 194 -13.20 -13.77 -16.03
N ALA A 195 -13.69 -13.34 -17.20
CA ALA A 195 -14.84 -13.94 -17.86
C ALA A 195 -14.44 -15.34 -18.33
N GLY A 196 -14.88 -16.37 -17.61
CA GLY A 196 -14.57 -17.76 -17.93
C GLY A 196 -14.90 -18.11 -19.38
N GLY A 197 -14.09 -18.97 -20.00
CA GLY A 197 -14.20 -19.33 -21.40
C GLY A 197 -13.09 -20.28 -21.85
N SER A 198 -13.05 -20.58 -23.15
CA SER A 198 -12.02 -21.43 -23.78
C SER A 198 -10.71 -20.70 -24.09
N ASP A 199 -10.71 -19.36 -24.04
CA ASP A 199 -9.55 -18.54 -24.39
C ASP A 199 -8.45 -18.65 -23.34
N SER A 200 -7.21 -18.32 -23.71
CA SER A 200 -6.11 -18.38 -22.74
C SER A 200 -6.30 -17.35 -21.62
N LEU A 201 -5.76 -17.65 -20.44
CA LEU A 201 -5.80 -16.73 -19.28
C LEU A 201 -5.25 -15.34 -19.63
N ALA A 202 -4.20 -15.29 -20.44
CA ALA A 202 -3.58 -14.05 -20.88
C ALA A 202 -4.51 -13.25 -21.82
N ASP A 203 -5.25 -13.91 -22.69
CA ASP A 203 -6.21 -13.25 -23.60
C ASP A 203 -7.41 -12.70 -22.84
N GLN A 204 -7.94 -13.48 -21.88
CA GLN A 204 -9.00 -13.02 -20.99
C GLN A 204 -8.55 -11.83 -20.14
N ALA A 205 -7.34 -11.89 -19.59
CA ALA A 205 -6.76 -10.79 -18.81
C ALA A 205 -6.50 -9.55 -19.69
N LEU A 206 -6.07 -9.73 -20.94
CA LEU A 206 -5.90 -8.63 -21.89
C LEU A 206 -7.23 -7.95 -22.22
N ALA A 207 -8.29 -8.74 -22.43
CA ALA A 207 -9.62 -8.22 -22.70
C ALA A 207 -10.14 -7.39 -21.52
N LEU A 208 -9.98 -7.90 -20.28
CA LEU A 208 -10.34 -7.16 -19.07
C LEU A 208 -9.49 -5.90 -18.91
N ALA A 209 -8.17 -5.98 -19.13
CA ALA A 209 -7.28 -4.84 -19.03
C ALA A 209 -7.68 -3.70 -19.99
N ARG A 210 -8.04 -4.05 -21.23
CA ARG A 210 -8.56 -3.09 -22.22
C ARG A 210 -9.90 -2.48 -21.83
N GLN A 211 -10.79 -3.26 -21.22
CA GLN A 211 -12.08 -2.77 -20.75
C GLN A 211 -11.92 -1.75 -19.61
N GLU A 212 -11.03 -2.04 -18.66
CA GLU A 212 -10.73 -1.18 -17.51
C GLU A 212 -9.73 -0.06 -17.84
N GLY A 213 -9.21 -0.01 -19.07
CA GLY A 213 -8.23 1.00 -19.49
C GLY A 213 -6.87 0.90 -18.80
N CYS A 214 -6.48 -0.31 -18.35
CA CYS A 214 -5.20 -0.57 -17.69
C CYS A 214 -4.31 -1.50 -18.51
N LEU A 215 -3.06 -1.66 -18.10
CA LEU A 215 -2.05 -2.44 -18.81
C LEU A 215 -2.15 -3.94 -18.46
N LEU A 216 -1.72 -4.82 -19.36
CA LEU A 216 -1.49 -6.23 -19.01
C LEU A 216 -0.02 -6.48 -18.73
N ILE A 217 0.32 -7.11 -17.60
CA ILE A 217 1.65 -7.68 -17.36
C ILE A 217 1.54 -9.21 -17.42
N ARG A 218 2.30 -9.84 -18.31
CA ARG A 218 2.28 -11.28 -18.57
C ARG A 218 3.66 -11.92 -18.38
N ASP A 219 3.69 -13.24 -18.47
CA ASP A 219 4.88 -14.08 -18.37
C ASP A 219 5.70 -13.83 -17.09
N VAL A 220 5.02 -13.43 -16.01
CA VAL A 220 5.64 -13.11 -14.72
C VAL A 220 6.10 -14.41 -14.06
N PRO A 221 7.34 -14.50 -13.55
CA PRO A 221 7.87 -15.74 -13.00
C PRO A 221 7.09 -16.18 -11.78
N GLY A 222 7.02 -17.50 -11.58
CA GLY A 222 6.30 -18.10 -10.46
C GLY A 222 6.86 -17.79 -9.07
N THR A 223 8.03 -17.12 -9.00
CA THR A 223 8.62 -16.61 -7.76
C THR A 223 7.82 -15.45 -7.17
N VAL A 224 7.02 -14.76 -7.98
CA VAL A 224 6.16 -13.66 -7.55
C VAL A 224 4.95 -14.24 -6.81
N SER A 225 4.77 -13.82 -5.56
CA SER A 225 3.66 -14.25 -4.71
C SER A 225 2.82 -13.03 -4.33
N PRO A 226 1.77 -12.70 -5.10
CA PRO A 226 0.93 -11.55 -4.81
C PRO A 226 0.14 -11.76 -3.52
N LYS A 227 0.09 -10.71 -2.69
CA LYS A 227 -0.69 -10.68 -1.46
C LYS A 227 -1.48 -9.38 -1.39
N ALA A 228 -2.80 -9.49 -1.30
CA ALA A 228 -3.71 -8.36 -1.17
C ALA A 228 -3.27 -7.35 -0.10
N GLY A 229 -3.17 -6.08 -0.49
CA GLY A 229 -2.72 -4.95 0.33
C GLY A 229 -1.20 -4.85 0.53
N ALA A 230 -0.40 -5.81 0.05
CA ALA A 230 1.05 -5.78 0.16
C ALA A 230 1.72 -5.14 -1.06
N LYS A 231 2.81 -4.41 -0.85
CA LYS A 231 3.65 -3.91 -1.94
C LYS A 231 4.49 -5.04 -2.53
N THR A 232 4.64 -5.04 -3.85
CA THR A 232 5.58 -5.92 -4.54
C THR A 232 7.02 -5.57 -4.17
N THR A 233 7.83 -6.61 -4.01
CA THR A 233 9.29 -6.50 -3.86
C THR A 233 10.00 -7.19 -5.03
N ASP A 234 9.25 -7.65 -6.03
CA ASP A 234 9.73 -8.49 -7.10
C ASP A 234 10.35 -7.62 -8.20
N ALA A 235 11.63 -7.84 -8.47
CA ALA A 235 12.40 -7.04 -9.43
C ALA A 235 11.75 -6.92 -10.83
N PRO A 236 11.13 -7.98 -11.43
CA PRO A 236 10.50 -7.84 -12.73
C PRO A 236 9.31 -6.88 -12.73
N ILE A 237 8.50 -6.87 -11.66
CA ILE A 237 7.33 -5.99 -11.55
C ILE A 237 7.77 -4.56 -11.25
N LEU A 238 8.74 -4.39 -10.36
CA LEU A 238 9.35 -3.09 -10.08
C LEU A 238 9.94 -2.47 -11.35
N GLY A 239 10.61 -3.26 -12.19
CA GLY A 239 11.14 -2.79 -13.47
C GLY A 239 10.05 -2.29 -14.42
N VAL A 240 8.90 -2.97 -14.51
CA VAL A 240 7.75 -2.48 -15.31
C VAL A 240 7.21 -1.16 -14.75
N ILE A 241 7.09 -1.04 -13.43
CA ILE A 241 6.66 0.21 -12.78
C ILE A 241 7.64 1.34 -13.07
N ASP A 242 8.95 1.08 -13.03
CA ASP A 242 10.00 2.05 -13.32
C ASP A 242 9.95 2.49 -14.79
N TYR A 243 9.73 1.58 -15.73
CA TYR A 243 9.50 1.93 -17.13
C TYR A 243 8.29 2.83 -17.30
N GLN A 244 7.16 2.49 -16.68
CA GLN A 244 5.95 3.33 -16.79
C GLN A 244 6.15 4.73 -16.19
N LYS A 245 6.91 4.85 -15.09
CA LYS A 245 7.24 6.15 -14.50
C LYS A 245 8.29 6.94 -15.30
N GLY A 246 9.18 6.23 -16.01
CA GLY A 246 10.30 6.82 -16.74
C GLY A 246 9.98 7.22 -18.17
N PHE A 247 8.99 6.58 -18.80
CA PHE A 247 8.55 6.91 -20.16
C PHE A 247 7.77 8.22 -20.21
N THR A 248 7.83 8.91 -21.35
CA THR A 248 6.88 10.00 -21.61
C THR A 248 5.48 9.43 -21.77
N LYS A 249 4.46 10.24 -21.43
CA LYS A 249 3.05 9.86 -21.63
C LYS A 249 2.77 9.38 -23.05
N GLY A 250 3.43 9.97 -24.05
CA GLY A 250 3.26 9.57 -25.45
C GLY A 250 3.60 8.11 -25.71
N LEU A 251 4.72 7.59 -25.17
CA LEU A 251 5.06 6.17 -25.33
C LEU A 251 4.31 5.29 -24.33
N ALA A 252 4.21 5.73 -23.08
CA ALA A 252 3.51 5.02 -22.01
C ALA A 252 2.05 4.67 -22.36
N ASP A 253 1.32 5.61 -22.95
CA ASP A 253 -0.09 5.44 -23.33
C ASP A 253 -0.25 4.49 -24.54
N GLN A 254 0.80 4.33 -25.36
CA GLN A 254 0.81 3.39 -26.47
C GLN A 254 1.11 1.95 -26.05
N VAL A 255 1.59 1.71 -24.83
CA VAL A 255 1.90 0.36 -24.38
C VAL A 255 0.61 -0.35 -23.99
N VAL A 256 0.37 -1.53 -24.58
CA VAL A 256 -0.81 -2.35 -24.27
C VAL A 256 -0.46 -3.43 -23.25
N SER A 257 0.73 -4.03 -23.38
CA SER A 257 1.15 -5.10 -22.48
C SER A 257 2.66 -5.12 -22.26
N TYR A 258 3.07 -5.63 -21.11
CA TYR A 258 4.45 -5.94 -20.75
C TYR A 258 4.60 -7.45 -20.55
N SER A 259 5.70 -8.01 -21.01
CA SER A 259 6.17 -9.34 -20.62
C SER A 259 7.34 -9.16 -19.66
N ALA A 260 7.22 -9.71 -18.44
CA ALA A 260 8.15 -9.48 -17.35
C ALA A 260 8.68 -10.81 -16.76
N SER A 261 9.36 -11.59 -17.60
CA SER A 261 9.91 -12.90 -17.20
C SER A 261 11.07 -12.81 -16.22
N SER A 262 11.86 -11.73 -16.30
CA SER A 262 12.91 -11.38 -15.33
C SER A 262 13.18 -9.88 -15.40
N GLU A 263 13.97 -9.34 -14.47
CA GLU A 263 14.38 -7.93 -14.48
C GLU A 263 15.16 -7.56 -15.77
N GLU A 264 15.98 -8.48 -16.28
CA GLU A 264 16.80 -8.27 -17.49
C GLU A 264 16.05 -8.60 -18.80
N ALA A 265 14.87 -9.22 -18.70
CA ALA A 265 14.08 -9.72 -19.82
C ALA A 265 12.67 -9.11 -19.83
N ILE A 266 12.60 -7.79 -19.72
CA ILE A 266 11.36 -7.04 -19.88
C ILE A 266 11.18 -6.66 -21.36
N SER A 267 10.00 -6.93 -21.89
CA SER A 267 9.55 -6.42 -23.20
C SER A 267 8.15 -5.83 -23.10
N CYS A 268 7.75 -5.01 -24.05
CA CYS A 268 6.41 -4.50 -24.17
C CYS A 268 5.87 -4.61 -25.59
N VAL A 269 4.55 -4.59 -25.72
CA VAL A 269 3.84 -4.57 -26.99
C VAL A 269 3.04 -3.28 -27.07
N LEU A 270 3.24 -2.53 -28.15
CA LEU A 270 2.53 -1.29 -28.41
C LEU A 270 1.17 -1.54 -29.07
N GLU A 271 0.28 -0.55 -29.07
CA GLU A 271 -1.00 -0.57 -29.78
C GLU A 271 -0.84 -0.83 -31.29
N SER A 272 0.26 -0.36 -31.87
CA SER A 272 0.64 -0.62 -33.26
C SER A 272 1.00 -2.08 -33.56
N GLY A 273 1.11 -2.93 -32.53
CA GLY A 273 1.54 -4.32 -32.62
C GLY A 273 3.06 -4.52 -32.66
N ILE A 274 3.85 -3.44 -32.48
CA ILE A 274 5.31 -3.53 -32.40
C ILE A 274 5.71 -4.11 -31.04
N GLU A 275 6.52 -5.15 -31.06
CA GLU A 275 7.16 -5.68 -29.84
C GLU A 275 8.49 -4.98 -29.59
N VAL A 276 8.67 -4.42 -28.40
CA VAL A 276 9.88 -3.71 -27.98
C VAL A 276 10.54 -4.47 -26.85
N SER A 277 11.74 -5.00 -27.08
CA SER A 277 12.57 -5.57 -26.01
C SER A 277 13.35 -4.46 -25.31
N LEU A 278 12.98 -4.21 -24.06
CA LEU A 278 13.49 -3.13 -23.23
C LEU A 278 14.68 -3.57 -22.36
N GLY A 279 14.60 -4.77 -21.77
CA GLY A 279 15.59 -5.28 -20.82
C GLY A 279 15.51 -4.61 -19.45
N ASP A 280 16.63 -4.56 -18.74
CA ASP A 280 16.76 -3.94 -17.41
C ASP A 280 16.31 -2.46 -17.41
N PRO A 281 15.65 -1.96 -16.34
CA PRO A 281 15.10 -0.60 -16.28
C PRO A 281 16.17 0.51 -16.14
N SER A 282 17.33 0.38 -16.80
CA SER A 282 18.33 1.43 -16.92
C SER A 282 18.14 2.29 -18.18
N GLN A 283 18.58 3.55 -18.11
CA GLN A 283 18.63 4.48 -19.24
C GLN A 283 17.29 4.61 -20.00
N ILE A 284 16.17 4.61 -19.26
CA ILE A 284 14.80 4.56 -19.82
C ILE A 284 14.58 5.63 -20.90
N SER A 285 14.94 6.89 -20.61
CA SER A 285 14.79 8.00 -21.56
C SER A 285 15.62 7.82 -22.84
N SER A 286 16.82 7.25 -22.74
CA SER A 286 17.66 6.95 -23.91
C SER A 286 17.07 5.81 -24.73
N LYS A 287 16.50 4.78 -24.09
CA LYS A 287 15.81 3.67 -24.77
C LYS A 287 14.58 4.19 -25.50
N GLU A 288 13.78 5.03 -24.85
CA GLU A 288 12.60 5.68 -25.46
C GLU A 288 12.98 6.55 -26.67
N ALA A 289 14.03 7.37 -26.56
CA ALA A 289 14.49 8.20 -27.68
C ALA A 289 14.80 7.35 -28.93
N VAL A 290 15.47 6.21 -28.74
CA VAL A 290 15.79 5.28 -29.83
C VAL A 290 14.54 4.60 -30.39
N VAL A 291 13.58 4.21 -29.55
CA VAL A 291 12.29 3.65 -30.02
C VAL A 291 11.56 4.67 -30.89
N ASN A 292 11.43 5.91 -30.42
CA ASN A 292 10.75 6.97 -31.15
C ASN A 292 11.46 7.32 -32.45
N GLU A 293 12.80 7.36 -32.44
CA GLU A 293 13.61 7.57 -33.65
C GLU A 293 13.37 6.46 -34.68
N LEU A 294 13.42 5.19 -34.29
CA LEU A 294 13.20 4.07 -35.19
C LEU A 294 11.78 4.06 -35.75
N MET A 295 10.77 4.34 -34.92
CA MET A 295 9.38 4.45 -35.36
C MET A 295 9.17 5.59 -36.36
N ALA A 296 9.84 6.73 -36.17
CA ALA A 296 9.79 7.86 -37.10
C ALA A 296 10.48 7.57 -38.44
N GLN A 297 11.60 6.83 -38.41
CA GLN A 297 12.35 6.45 -39.62
C GLN A 297 11.64 5.35 -40.44
N HIS A 298 10.90 4.47 -39.77
CA HIS A 298 10.27 3.30 -40.39
C HIS A 298 8.77 3.17 -40.03
N PRO A 299 7.92 4.11 -40.49
CA PRO A 299 6.50 4.11 -40.14
C PRO A 299 5.81 2.86 -40.69
N ASN A 300 5.06 2.17 -39.82
CA ASN A 300 4.24 0.98 -40.11
C ASN A 300 4.98 -0.21 -40.74
N GLN A 301 6.31 -0.23 -40.67
CA GLN A 301 7.12 -1.33 -41.22
C GLN A 301 7.75 -2.19 -40.13
N LEU A 302 7.86 -1.68 -38.91
CA LEU A 302 8.51 -2.39 -37.81
C LEU A 302 7.57 -3.43 -37.20
N THR A 303 8.14 -4.59 -36.87
CA THR A 303 7.45 -5.63 -36.08
C THR A 303 8.11 -5.86 -34.73
N TYR A 304 9.42 -5.60 -34.66
CA TYR A 304 10.20 -5.84 -33.46
C TYR A 304 11.32 -4.80 -33.35
N ILE A 305 11.55 -4.32 -32.13
CA ILE A 305 12.63 -3.39 -31.78
C ILE A 305 13.33 -3.93 -30.54
N ASN A 306 14.65 -3.98 -30.53
CA ASN A 306 15.45 -4.31 -29.36
C ASN A 306 16.33 -3.11 -28.99
N VAL A 307 16.04 -2.55 -27.81
CA VAL A 307 16.70 -1.39 -27.22
C VAL A 307 17.33 -1.71 -25.86
N ARG A 308 17.60 -2.99 -25.57
CA ARG A 308 18.32 -3.40 -24.35
C ARG A 308 19.63 -2.62 -24.18
N ASN A 309 20.33 -2.40 -25.29
CA ASN A 309 21.46 -1.49 -25.36
C ASN A 309 21.14 -0.31 -26.31
N PRO A 310 20.90 0.90 -25.80
CA PRO A 310 20.53 2.05 -26.62
C PRO A 310 21.64 2.47 -27.58
N ALA A 311 22.92 2.14 -27.30
CA ALA A 311 24.03 2.45 -28.20
C ALA A 311 24.10 1.53 -29.43
N LYS A 312 23.42 0.37 -29.40
CA LYS A 312 23.41 -0.63 -30.48
C LYS A 312 22.01 -1.25 -30.63
N PRO A 313 21.01 -0.48 -31.07
CA PRO A 313 19.68 -1.01 -31.29
C PRO A 313 19.65 -1.96 -32.48
N SER A 314 18.72 -2.91 -32.45
CA SER A 314 18.40 -3.75 -33.60
C SER A 314 16.89 -3.80 -33.80
N PHE A 315 16.44 -3.97 -35.04
CA PHE A 315 15.02 -3.99 -35.36
C PHE A 315 14.72 -4.99 -36.47
N ARG A 316 13.46 -5.44 -36.53
CA ARG A 316 12.92 -6.26 -37.61
C ARG A 316 11.80 -5.49 -38.29
N ARG A 317 11.74 -5.61 -39.62
CA ARG A 317 10.70 -5.00 -40.45
C ARG A 317 9.98 -6.04 -41.30
N VAL A 318 8.72 -5.79 -41.62
CA VAL A 318 7.98 -6.56 -42.62
C VAL A 318 8.60 -6.31 -43.99
N SER A 319 8.94 -7.39 -44.70
CA SER A 319 9.57 -7.34 -46.02
C SER A 319 8.56 -7.76 -47.09
N SER A 320 7.46 -7.03 -47.29
CA SER A 320 6.45 -7.48 -48.27
C SER A 320 5.69 -6.33 -48.95
N ASN A 321 6.19 -5.92 -50.13
CA ASN A 321 5.35 -5.41 -51.23
C ASN A 321 4.98 -6.53 -52.23
N SER A 322 5.14 -7.81 -51.87
CA SER A 322 4.84 -8.94 -52.74
C SER A 322 3.89 -9.93 -52.08
N VAL A 323 2.60 -9.59 -52.07
CA VAL A 323 1.54 -10.59 -52.07
C VAL A 323 1.43 -11.16 -53.48
N ALA A 324 2.27 -12.13 -53.82
CA ALA A 324 1.94 -13.02 -54.93
C ALA A 324 0.79 -13.90 -54.44
N GLN A 325 -0.41 -13.67 -54.98
CA GLN A 325 -1.57 -14.53 -54.80
C GLN A 325 -1.13 -15.96 -55.13
N GLY A 326 -1.09 -16.83 -54.11
CA GLY A 326 -0.75 -18.23 -54.30
C GLY A 326 -1.67 -18.80 -55.36
N SER A 327 -1.10 -19.22 -56.49
CA SER A 327 -1.85 -19.88 -57.55
C SER A 327 -2.30 -21.21 -56.98
N GLY A 328 -3.55 -21.27 -56.51
CA GLY A 328 -4.19 -22.49 -56.09
C GLY A 328 -4.09 -23.53 -57.21
N VAL A 329 -3.76 -24.76 -56.85
CA VAL A 329 -3.79 -25.90 -57.75
C VAL A 329 -5.22 -26.01 -58.30
N GLN A 330 -5.42 -25.65 -59.57
CA GLN A 330 -6.63 -25.98 -60.29
C GLN A 330 -6.61 -27.49 -60.57
N ALA A 331 -7.42 -28.22 -59.81
CA ALA A 331 -7.82 -29.57 -60.17
C ALA A 331 -8.55 -29.53 -61.53
N PRO A 332 -8.29 -30.47 -62.45
CA PRO A 332 -9.04 -30.54 -63.70
C PRO A 332 -10.50 -30.87 -63.41
N ALA A 333 -11.40 -30.11 -64.04
CA ALA A 333 -12.83 -30.38 -64.03
C ALA A 333 -13.11 -31.78 -64.60
N ALA A 334 -13.73 -32.65 -63.80
CA ALA A 334 -14.36 -33.87 -64.27
C ALA A 334 -15.80 -33.51 -64.66
N ASP A 335 -16.07 -33.61 -65.96
CA ASP A 335 -17.38 -33.44 -66.57
C ASP A 335 -18.33 -34.57 -66.14
N GLY A 336 -19.59 -34.22 -65.95
CA GLY A 336 -20.62 -35.10 -65.41
C GLY A 336 -21.20 -36.04 -66.47
N GLY A 337 -21.47 -37.29 -66.06
CA GLY A 337 -22.25 -38.24 -66.84
C GLY A 337 -22.84 -39.30 -65.93
N GLY A 338 -24.15 -39.18 -65.66
CA GLY A 338 -24.89 -40.02 -64.72
C GLY A 338 -25.15 -41.45 -65.19
N GLY A 339 -25.57 -42.28 -64.23
CA GLY A 339 -26.10 -43.61 -64.46
C GLY A 339 -26.07 -44.48 -63.20
N ASP A 340 -27.15 -44.46 -62.42
CA ASP A 340 -27.54 -45.59 -61.55
C ASP A 340 -27.89 -46.80 -62.45
N PRO A 341 -27.64 -48.07 -62.02
CA PRO A 341 -28.61 -48.73 -61.14
C PRO A 341 -28.08 -49.76 -60.13
N GLN A 342 -28.97 -50.08 -59.19
CA GLN A 342 -28.96 -51.18 -58.20
C GLN A 342 -28.68 -52.58 -58.79
N ALA A 343 -28.07 -53.46 -57.96
CA ALA A 343 -28.41 -54.88 -57.70
C ALA A 343 -27.17 -55.59 -57.10
N GLN A 344 -27.21 -56.11 -55.87
CA GLN A 344 -27.64 -57.46 -55.46
C GLN A 344 -26.77 -58.64 -55.96
N GLY A 345 -26.21 -59.36 -54.98
CA GLY A 345 -25.75 -60.76 -55.06
C GLY A 345 -24.48 -60.98 -55.87
N ASP A 346 -23.68 -62.03 -55.70
CA ASP A 346 -23.57 -63.11 -54.74
C ASP A 346 -22.19 -63.76 -55.03
N SER A 347 -21.64 -64.42 -54.02
CA SER A 347 -20.62 -65.47 -54.02
C SER A 347 -19.67 -65.70 -55.24
N SER A 348 -18.38 -65.83 -54.90
CA SER A 348 -17.56 -67.07 -55.04
C SER A 348 -16.18 -66.97 -55.73
N GLN A 349 -15.19 -67.50 -54.99
CA GLN A 349 -14.01 -68.31 -55.38
C GLN A 349 -12.73 -67.70 -56.00
N GLY A 350 -11.60 -68.14 -55.42
CA GLY A 350 -10.24 -68.19 -56.01
C GLY A 350 -9.14 -67.77 -55.03
N SER A 351 -8.72 -68.59 -54.06
CA SER A 351 -7.64 -69.60 -54.10
C SER A 351 -6.19 -69.07 -54.20
N GLY A 352 -5.33 -69.52 -53.27
CA GLY A 352 -3.86 -69.49 -53.32
C GLY A 352 -3.24 -68.96 -52.02
N ASP A 353 -3.19 -69.74 -50.94
CA ASP A 353 -2.12 -70.70 -50.56
C ASP A 353 -0.84 -70.03 -49.99
N GLY A 354 -0.39 -70.49 -48.81
CA GLY A 354 0.74 -69.90 -48.09
C GLY A 354 0.86 -70.27 -46.61
N THR A 355 0.87 -71.57 -46.32
CA THR A 355 1.06 -72.24 -45.02
C THR A 355 2.35 -71.86 -44.27
N ARG A 356 2.26 -71.64 -42.94
CA ARG A 356 3.10 -72.24 -41.84
C ARG A 356 2.89 -71.47 -40.52
N THR A 357 2.09 -72.00 -39.59
CA THR A 357 2.45 -72.87 -38.44
C THR A 357 3.37 -72.21 -37.39
N GLY A 358 2.85 -72.08 -36.17
CA GLY A 358 3.63 -71.77 -34.97
C GLY A 358 2.79 -71.34 -33.78
N ASP A 359 1.92 -72.24 -33.33
CA ASP A 359 1.09 -72.19 -32.11
C ASP A 359 1.90 -72.27 -30.80
N GLY A 360 1.26 -71.88 -29.69
CA GLY A 360 1.58 -72.27 -28.31
C GLY A 360 2.22 -71.14 -27.51
N ASP A 361 1.50 -70.29 -26.78
CA ASP A 361 0.58 -70.52 -25.65
C ASP A 361 1.27 -71.03 -24.36
N GLN A 362 0.75 -70.48 -23.26
CA GLN A 362 0.85 -70.87 -21.84
C GLN A 362 1.97 -70.33 -20.96
N SER A 363 1.60 -69.29 -20.22
CA SER A 363 1.24 -69.35 -18.78
C SER A 363 2.15 -70.12 -17.82
N ALA A 364 2.63 -69.42 -16.79
CA ALA A 364 2.64 -69.79 -15.36
C ALA A 364 3.71 -68.91 -14.67
N ASP A 365 3.32 -68.06 -13.72
CA ASP A 365 3.27 -68.34 -12.28
C ASP A 365 4.65 -68.34 -11.61
N GLY A 366 4.75 -67.63 -10.49
CA GLY A 366 6.02 -67.42 -9.78
C GLY A 366 5.95 -66.33 -8.73
N SER A 367 5.10 -66.52 -7.72
CA SER A 367 5.12 -65.78 -6.47
C SER A 367 6.29 -66.19 -5.56
N LEU A 368 6.63 -65.30 -4.61
CA LEU A 368 7.28 -65.51 -3.28
C LEU A 368 8.83 -65.42 -3.20
N PRO A 369 9.43 -65.19 -2.00
CA PRO A 369 9.37 -63.97 -1.17
C PRO A 369 10.75 -63.64 -0.51
N THR A 370 10.74 -62.92 0.63
CA THR A 370 11.78 -62.69 1.69
C THR A 370 12.77 -61.55 1.48
N GLN A 371 13.25 -60.81 2.49
CA GLN A 371 12.90 -60.54 3.90
C GLN A 371 14.00 -59.56 4.41
N ASP A 372 13.62 -58.64 5.30
CA ASP A 372 14.43 -57.88 6.30
C ASP A 372 15.69 -57.08 5.92
N GLY A 373 15.73 -55.86 6.51
CA GLY A 373 16.86 -54.94 6.57
C GLY A 373 16.42 -53.57 7.08
#